data_AF-A0A2V8BB25-F1
#
_entry.id   AF-A0A2V8BB25-F1
#
_cell.length_a   1.000
_cell.length_b   1.000
_cell.length_c   1.000
_cell.angle_alpha   90.00
_cell.angle_beta   90.00
_cell.angle_gamma   90.00
#
_symmetry.space_group_name_H-M   'P 1'
#
loop_
_entity.id
_entity.type
_entity.pdbx_description
1 polymer ?
#
loop_
_entity_poly.entity_id
_entity_poly.type
_entity_poly.pdbx_seq_one_letter_code
_entity_poly.pdbx_strand_id
1 'polypeptide(L)'
;MLHITCDVHSWMTSYVGIVGHPYFAVTSDGGTFEIANVPAGTHTIQSWHERFGVLSQTVRLQGGGTATVEFAFTGNEKPPVP
;
A
#
# COMPACT_ATOMS: atom_id res chain seq x y z
N MET A 1 -3.08 2.07 -9.11
CA MET A 1 -4.41 1.62 -8.67
C MET A 1 -5.40 1.92 -9.77
N LEU A 2 -6.24 0.95 -10.13
CA LEU A 2 -7.37 1.18 -11.02
C LEU A 2 -8.53 1.75 -10.18
N HIS A 3 -8.99 2.96 -10.52
CA HIS A 3 -10.13 3.60 -9.87
C HIS A 3 -11.42 3.19 -10.60
N ILE A 4 -12.36 2.62 -9.86
CA ILE A 4 -13.67 2.20 -10.36
C ILE A 4 -14.74 3.05 -9.67
N THR A 5 -15.55 3.75 -10.46
CA THR A 5 -16.62 4.62 -9.99
C THR A 5 -17.99 4.08 -10.41
N CYS A 6 -18.99 4.22 -9.56
CA CYS A 6 -20.37 3.98 -9.95
C CYS A 6 -20.90 5.13 -10.83
N ASP A 7 -21.65 4.79 -11.87
CA ASP A 7 -22.25 5.78 -12.78
C ASP A 7 -23.45 6.53 -12.15
N VAL A 8 -24.12 5.92 -11.17
CA VAL A 8 -25.33 6.49 -10.52
C VAL A 8 -25.00 7.19 -9.20
N HIS A 9 -24.03 6.67 -8.44
CA HIS A 9 -23.69 7.17 -7.11
C HIS A 9 -22.27 7.74 -7.09
N SER A 10 -22.15 9.07 -7.14
CA SER A 10 -20.86 9.76 -7.21
C SER A 10 -19.94 9.52 -6.02
N TRP A 11 -20.48 9.07 -4.88
CA TRP A 11 -19.72 8.71 -3.67
C TRP A 11 -19.24 7.25 -3.66
N MET A 12 -19.74 6.39 -4.56
CA MET A 12 -19.40 4.98 -4.57
C MET A 12 -18.18 4.75 -5.46
N THR A 13 -17.04 4.60 -4.82
CA THR A 13 -15.76 4.33 -5.48
C THR A 13 -15.14 3.05 -4.91
N SER A 14 -14.30 2.42 -5.71
CA SER A 14 -13.41 1.36 -5.27
C SER A 14 -12.08 1.45 -6.00
N TYR A 15 -11.06 0.87 -5.39
CA TYR A 15 -9.71 0.86 -5.94
C TYR A 15 -9.18 -0.56 -6.02
N VAL A 16 -8.63 -0.91 -7.17
CA VAL A 16 -8.04 -2.23 -7.42
C VAL A 16 -6.54 -2.10 -7.62
N GLY A 17 -5.77 -2.77 -6.77
CA GLY A 17 -4.32 -2.90 -6.91
C GLY A 17 -3.97 -4.06 -7.85
N ILE A 18 -3.25 -3.78 -8.93
CA ILE A 18 -2.75 -4.79 -9.86
C ILE A 18 -1.23 -4.83 -9.68
N VAL A 19 -0.72 -5.94 -9.14
CA VAL A 19 0.70 -6.15 -8.86
C VAL A 19 1.19 -7.46 -9.47
N GLY A 20 2.44 -7.51 -9.90
CA GLY A 20 3.03 -8.68 -10.57
C GLY A 20 3.55 -9.77 -9.62
N HIS A 21 3.25 -9.67 -8.32
CA HIS A 21 3.77 -10.56 -7.28
C HIS A 21 2.70 -10.81 -6.21
N PRO A 22 2.79 -11.91 -5.42
CA PRO A 22 1.77 -12.26 -4.43
C PRO A 22 1.87 -11.46 -3.12
N TYR A 23 2.91 -10.64 -2.95
CA TYR A 23 3.20 -9.95 -1.69
C TYR A 23 2.45 -8.61 -1.60
N PHE A 24 1.22 -8.64 -1.09
CA PHE A 24 0.42 -7.44 -0.83
C PHE A 24 -0.50 -7.66 0.38
N ALA A 25 -0.96 -6.55 0.97
CA ALA A 25 -1.96 -6.55 2.02
C ALA A 25 -2.78 -5.26 1.93
N VAL A 26 -4.03 -5.32 2.41
CA VAL A 26 -4.85 -4.15 2.73
C VAL A 26 -4.78 -3.97 4.24
N THR A 27 -4.56 -2.73 4.70
CA THR A 27 -4.53 -2.43 6.12
C THR A 27 -5.89 -2.72 6.76
N SER A 28 -5.87 -3.23 7.98
CA SER A 28 -7.07 -3.26 8.83
C SER A 28 -7.52 -1.86 9.23
N ASP A 29 -8.69 -1.75 9.88
CA ASP A 29 -9.24 -0.49 10.38
C ASP A 29 -8.28 0.27 11.31
N GLY A 30 -7.40 -0.45 12.02
CA GLY A 30 -6.37 0.12 12.90
C GLY A 30 -5.08 0.54 12.18
N GLY A 31 -5.00 0.42 10.86
CA GLY A 31 -3.81 0.73 10.06
C GLY A 31 -2.74 -0.36 10.04
N THR A 32 -2.91 -1.45 10.79
CA THR A 32 -1.95 -2.57 10.80
C THR A 32 -2.08 -3.45 9.56
N PHE A 33 -0.96 -4.00 9.11
CA PHE A 33 -0.88 -4.95 8.00
C PHE A 33 0.21 -5.98 8.25
N GLU A 34 0.13 -7.12 7.57
CA GLU A 34 1.16 -8.16 7.57
C GLU A 34 1.32 -8.70 6.14
N ILE A 35 2.56 -8.89 5.70
CA ILE A 35 2.87 -9.56 4.43
C ILE A 35 3.78 -10.75 4.77
N ALA A 36 3.18 -11.94 4.82
CA ALA A 36 3.88 -13.17 5.17
C ALA A 36 4.71 -13.73 4.00
N ASN A 37 5.68 -14.59 4.32
CA ASN A 37 6.47 -15.37 3.38
C ASN A 37 7.24 -14.55 2.32
N VAL A 38 7.59 -13.30 2.64
CA VAL A 38 8.46 -12.48 1.78
C VAL A 38 9.87 -13.08 1.78
N PRO A 39 10.48 -13.33 0.61
CA PRO A 39 11.84 -13.85 0.54
C PRO A 39 12.85 -12.93 1.22
N ALA A 40 13.91 -13.49 1.81
CA ALA A 40 15.00 -12.68 2.35
C ALA A 40 15.63 -11.80 1.25
N GLY A 41 15.94 -10.55 1.58
CA GLY A 41 16.39 -9.60 0.57
C GLY A 41 16.21 -8.15 0.96
N THR A 42 16.56 -7.26 0.04
CA THR A 42 16.25 -5.84 0.15
C THR A 42 15.05 -5.57 -0.76
N HIS A 43 13.97 -5.04 -0.19
CA HIS A 43 12.70 -4.80 -0.87
C HIS A 43 12.30 -3.35 -0.73
N THR A 44 11.63 -2.83 -1.76
CA THR A 44 10.92 -1.55 -1.65
C THR A 44 9.45 -1.86 -1.37
N ILE A 45 8.96 -1.41 -0.23
CA ILE A 45 7.55 -1.52 0.15
C ILE A 45 6.87 -0.20 -0.21
N GLN A 46 5.70 -0.29 -0.84
CA GLN A 46 4.87 0.86 -1.16
C GLN A 46 3.56 0.80 -0.38
N SER A 47 3.21 1.91 0.27
CA SER A 47 1.89 2.15 0.85
C SER A 47 1.15 3.14 -0.04
N TRP A 48 -0.14 2.89 -0.30
CA TRP A 48 -0.98 3.78 -1.09
C TRP A 48 -2.26 4.14 -0.34
N HIS A 49 -2.65 5.40 -0.44
CA HIS A 49 -3.92 5.92 0.07
C HIS A 49 -4.59 6.79 -1.00
N GLU A 50 -5.92 6.66 -1.15
CA GLU A 50 -6.70 7.35 -2.19
C GLU A 50 -6.48 8.88 -2.23
N ARG A 51 -6.41 9.50 -1.05
CA ARG A 51 -6.22 10.95 -0.90
C ARG A 51 -4.76 11.38 -0.94
N PHE A 52 -3.86 10.56 -0.40
CA PHE A 52 -2.48 10.97 -0.08
C PHE A 52 -1.44 10.35 -1.03
N GLY A 53 -1.86 9.50 -1.97
CA GLY A 53 -0.96 8.92 -2.95
C GLY A 53 -0.09 7.82 -2.38
N VAL A 54 1.15 7.72 -2.87
CA VAL A 54 2.08 6.62 -2.57
C VAL A 54 3.21 7.10 -1.66
N LEU A 55 3.52 6.33 -0.62
CA LEU A 55 4.77 6.38 0.12
C LEU A 55 5.60 5.12 -0.19
N SER A 56 6.92 5.24 -0.19
CA SER A 56 7.84 4.12 -0.46
C SER A 56 8.97 4.08 0.57
N GLN A 57 9.29 2.89 1.06
CA GLN A 57 10.40 2.65 1.98
C GLN A 57 11.18 1.39 1.57
N THR A 58 12.50 1.47 1.64
CA THR A 58 13.39 0.34 1.39
C THR A 58 13.73 -0.38 2.69
N VAL A 59 13.55 -1.69 2.72
CA VAL A 59 13.63 -2.51 3.91
C VAL A 59 14.46 -3.74 3.62
N ARG A 60 15.34 -4.10 4.56
CA ARG A 60 16.13 -5.32 4.48
C ARG A 60 15.54 -6.41 5.37
N LEU A 61 15.07 -7.48 4.75
CA LEU A 61 14.54 -8.66 5.42
C LEU A 61 15.61 -9.74 5.54
N GLN A 62 15.91 -10.14 6.78
CA GLN A 62 16.80 -11.26 7.07
C GLN A 62 16.03 -12.58 6.93
N GLY A 63 16.73 -13.67 6.59
CA GLY A 63 16.11 -15.00 6.48
C GLY A 63 15.46 -15.45 7.79
N GLY A 64 14.17 -15.81 7.73
CA GLY A 64 13.38 -16.23 8.90
C GLY A 64 13.07 -15.12 9.91
N GLY A 65 13.42 -13.86 9.61
CA GLY A 65 13.15 -12.72 10.47
C GLY A 65 11.88 -11.96 10.11
N THR A 66 11.54 -10.98 10.94
CA THR A 66 10.48 -10.01 10.70
C THR A 66 11.10 -8.63 10.59
N ALA A 67 10.71 -7.87 9.56
CA ALA A 67 11.06 -6.46 9.42
C ALA A 67 9.82 -5.62 9.67
N THR A 68 9.93 -4.62 10.54
CA THR A 68 8.85 -3.67 10.85
C THR A 68 9.09 -2.38 10.07
N VAL A 69 8.00 -1.84 9.51
CA VAL A 69 8.03 -0.63 8.69
C VAL A 69 6.79 0.19 9.06
N GLU A 70 6.92 1.50 9.09
CA GLU A 70 5.84 2.41 9.44
C GLU A 70 5.69 3.47 8.36
N PHE A 71 4.48 3.64 7.86
CA PHE A 71 4.12 4.67 6.90
C PHE A 71 3.21 5.68 7.57
N ALA A 72 3.66 6.94 7.62
CA ALA A 72 2.87 8.05 8.15
C ALA A 72 2.53 9.03 7.01
N PHE A 73 1.25 9.12 6.66
CA PHE A 73 0.75 10.17 5.79
C PHE A 73 0.54 11.44 6.62
N THR A 74 1.20 12.52 6.22
CA THR A 74 1.20 13.80 6.92
C THR A 74 0.14 14.77 6.38
N GLY A 75 -0.46 14.45 5.24
CA GLY A 75 -1.37 15.33 4.50
C GLY A 75 -0.66 16.32 3.57
N ASN A 76 0.68 16.32 3.55
CA ASN A 76 1.49 17.12 2.63
C ASN A 76 1.93 16.34 1.39
N GLU A 77 1.56 15.05 1.30
CA GLU A 77 1.83 14.24 0.13
C GLU A 77 1.04 14.78 -1.07
N LYS A 78 1.68 14.83 -2.25
CA LYS A 78 1.02 15.32 -3.45
C LYS A 78 -0.10 14.34 -3.85
N PRO A 79 -1.32 14.83 -4.14
CA PRO A 79 -2.37 13.97 -4.67
C PRO A 79 -1.87 13.24 -5.92
N PRO A 80 -2.28 11.98 -6.15
CA PRO A 80 -2.00 11.32 -7.42
C PRO A 80 -2.58 12.18 -8.55
N VAL A 81 -1.73 12.51 -9.53
CA VAL A 81 -2.13 13.28 -10.72
C VAL A 81 -3.15 12.41 -11.50
N PRO A 82 -4.30 12.97 -11.92
CA PRO A 82 -5.28 12.25 -12.74
C PRO A 82 -4.70 11.69 -14.03
#